data_AF-A0AAW8L2X8-F1
#
_entry.id   AF-A0AAW8L2X8-F1
#
_cell.length_a   1.000
_cell.length_b   1.000
_cell.length_c   1.000
_cell.angle_alpha   90.00
_cell.angle_beta   90.00
_cell.angle_gamma   90.00
#
_symmetry.space_group_name_H-M   'P 1'
#
loop_
_entity.id
_entity.type
_entity.pdbx_description
1 polymer ?
#
loop_
_entity_poly.entity_id
_entity_poly.type
_entity_poly.pdbx_seq_one_letter_code
_entity_poly.pdbx_strand_id
1 'polypeptide(L)'
;DFIVSPPSISAGLFDAIKQACHERGFEPKIGQNAPQIVSILSLVSANLGVSLVPESTKQLQIQGVAYRSLKAPVPTVGLGLAYKRHAPSQMAINFASVVQVACHHANEIDEID
;
A
#
# COMPACT_ATOMS: atom_id res chain seq x y z
N ASP A 1 17.83 -3.91 -6.09
CA ASP A 1 17.23 -2.57 -6.20
C ASP A 1 15.74 -2.63 -5.88
N PHE A 2 15.25 -1.65 -5.12
CA PHE A 2 13.84 -1.50 -4.78
C PHE A 2 13.14 -0.61 -5.80
N ILE A 3 12.02 -1.09 -6.33
CA ILE A 3 11.14 -0.33 -7.23
C ILE A 3 10.03 0.27 -6.37
N VAL A 4 10.00 1.59 -6.26
CA VAL A 4 9.03 2.30 -5.40
C VAL A 4 8.40 3.46 -6.15
N SER A 5 7.18 3.79 -5.73
CA SER A 5 6.53 5.04 -6.12
C SER A 5 7.20 6.20 -5.39
N PRO A 6 7.39 7.36 -6.05
CA PRO A 6 8.01 8.52 -5.42
C PRO A 6 7.12 9.09 -4.31
N PRO A 7 7.71 9.74 -3.28
CA PRO A 7 6.95 10.32 -2.16
C PRO A 7 5.87 11.32 -2.59
N SER A 8 6.08 12.03 -3.71
CA SER A 8 5.11 12.98 -4.28
C SER A 8 3.81 12.33 -4.77
N ILE A 9 3.83 11.01 -5.01
CA ILE A 9 2.66 10.25 -5.46
C ILE A 9 2.11 9.38 -4.34
N SER A 10 2.99 8.78 -3.52
CA SER A 10 2.58 7.84 -2.49
C SER A 10 3.43 7.96 -1.21
N ALA A 11 3.37 9.11 -0.55
CA ALA A 11 4.13 9.36 0.68
C ALA A 11 3.97 8.23 1.72
N GLY A 12 2.72 7.84 2.04
CA GLY A 12 2.46 6.80 3.05
C GLY A 12 3.05 5.42 2.71
N LEU A 13 2.96 4.98 1.44
CA LEU A 13 3.57 3.72 1.03
C LEU A 13 5.10 3.81 1.03
N PHE A 14 5.65 4.90 0.49
CA PHE A 14 7.10 5.11 0.45
C PHE A 14 7.69 5.09 1.87
N ASP A 15 7.08 5.81 2.80
CA ASP A 15 7.51 5.89 4.19
C ASP A 15 7.40 4.53 4.89
N ALA A 16 6.30 3.79 4.68
CA ALA A 16 6.14 2.44 5.23
C ALA A 16 7.23 1.48 4.75
N ILE A 17 7.61 1.55 3.47
CA ILE A 17 8.69 0.72 2.90
C ILE A 17 10.04 1.10 3.53
N LYS A 18 10.36 2.40 3.56
CA LYS A 18 11.61 2.87 4.15
C LYS A 18 11.73 2.49 5.62
N GLN A 19 10.66 2.72 6.39
CA GLN A 19 10.60 2.38 7.80
C GLN A 19 10.77 0.88 8.04
N ALA A 20 10.07 0.03 7.27
CA ALA A 20 10.18 -1.42 7.38
C ALA A 20 11.61 -1.94 7.11
N CYS A 21 12.29 -1.35 6.12
CA CYS A 21 13.69 -1.67 5.84
C CYS A 21 14.62 -1.20 6.98
N HIS A 22 14.42 0.03 7.45
CA HIS A 22 15.21 0.62 8.51
C HIS A 22 15.09 -0.16 9.83
N GLU A 23 13.89 -0.59 10.22
CA GLU A 23 13.65 -1.45 11.39
C GLU A 23 14.34 -2.81 11.30
N ARG A 24 14.66 -3.27 10.09
CA ARG A 24 15.44 -4.48 9.82
C ARG A 24 16.94 -4.20 9.64
N GLY A 25 17.38 -2.98 9.90
CA GLY A 25 18.80 -2.60 9.93
C GLY A 25 19.41 -2.31 8.56
N PHE A 26 18.60 -2.03 7.53
CA PHE A 26 19.12 -1.68 6.21
C PHE A 26 18.35 -0.54 5.54
N GLU A 27 19.04 0.20 4.68
CA GLU A 27 18.43 1.22 3.82
C GLU A 27 18.15 0.61 2.44
N PRO A 28 16.92 0.72 1.90
CA PRO A 28 16.62 0.14 0.60
C PRO A 28 17.31 0.95 -0.51
N LYS A 29 18.10 0.28 -1.35
CA LYS A 29 18.66 0.91 -2.56
C LYS A 29 17.54 1.15 -3.56
N ILE A 30 17.08 2.40 -3.63
CA ILE A 30 16.01 2.83 -4.55
C ILE A 30 16.54 2.80 -5.99
N GLY A 31 15.87 2.01 -6.83
CA GLY A 31 16.17 1.87 -8.25
C GLY A 31 15.28 2.75 -9.11
N GLN A 32 14.62 2.13 -10.10
CA GLN A 32 13.73 2.86 -11.00
C GLN A 32 12.49 3.40 -10.26
N ASN A 33 12.16 4.66 -10.54
CA ASN A 33 10.90 5.25 -10.11
C ASN A 33 9.76 4.75 -10.99
N ALA A 34 8.70 4.23 -10.36
CA ALA A 34 7.48 3.84 -11.02
C ALA A 34 6.28 4.44 -10.28
N PRO A 35 5.55 5.40 -10.85
CA PRO A 35 4.58 6.20 -10.10
C PRO A 35 3.37 5.40 -9.63
N GLN A 36 2.96 4.38 -10.38
CA GLN A 36 1.78 3.56 -10.08
C GLN A 36 2.16 2.13 -9.73
N ILE A 37 1.36 1.50 -8.87
CA ILE A 37 1.54 0.09 -8.45
C ILE A 37 1.64 -0.86 -9.64
N VAL A 38 0.81 -0.68 -10.68
CA VAL A 38 0.88 -1.53 -11.88
C VAL A 38 2.25 -1.38 -12.56
N SER A 39 2.76 -0.16 -12.68
CA SER A 39 4.09 0.11 -13.26
C SER A 39 5.21 -0.49 -12.40
N ILE A 40 5.11 -0.42 -11.07
CA ILE A 40 6.05 -1.10 -10.16
C ILE A 40 6.10 -2.58 -10.49
N LEU A 41 4.93 -3.23 -10.54
CA LEU A 41 4.82 -4.66 -10.77
C LEU A 41 5.31 -5.07 -12.17
N SER A 42 5.09 -4.25 -13.19
CA SER A 42 5.66 -4.47 -14.53
C SER A 42 7.19 -4.48 -14.50
N LEU A 43 7.84 -3.55 -13.79
CA LEU A 43 9.31 -3.54 -13.67
C LEU A 43 9.83 -4.73 -12.86
N VAL A 44 9.08 -5.17 -11.84
CA VAL A 44 9.38 -6.40 -11.10
C VAL A 44 9.28 -7.62 -12.02
N SER A 45 8.24 -7.74 -12.84
CA SER A 45 8.11 -8.84 -13.83
C SER A 45 9.23 -8.83 -14.87
N ALA A 46 9.83 -7.66 -15.13
CA ALA A 46 10.98 -7.50 -16.01
C ALA A 46 12.33 -7.80 -15.31
N ASN A 47 12.30 -8.33 -14.07
CA ASN A 47 13.47 -8.64 -13.25
C ASN A 47 14.36 -7.43 -12.92
N LEU A 48 13.80 -6.22 -12.88
CA LEU A 48 14.57 -5.00 -12.59
C LEU A 48 14.68 -4.70 -11.09
N GLY A 49 14.02 -5.48 -10.24
CA GLY A 49 14.10 -5.33 -8.80
C GLY A 49 12.96 -6.00 -8.06
N VAL A 50 12.77 -5.58 -6.81
CA VAL A 50 11.70 -6.03 -5.91
C VAL A 50 10.93 -4.83 -5.37
N SER A 51 9.74 -5.07 -4.82
CA SER A 51 8.97 -4.03 -4.14
C SER A 51 8.22 -4.63 -2.96
N LEU A 52 7.94 -3.79 -1.97
CA LEU A 52 6.96 -4.07 -0.93
C LEU A 52 5.64 -3.42 -1.35
N VAL A 53 4.57 -4.20 -1.36
CA VAL A 53 3.27 -3.78 -1.86
C VAL A 53 2.17 -4.18 -0.87
N PRO A 54 1.06 -3.42 -0.79
CA PRO A 54 -0.10 -3.83 -0.02
C PRO A 54 -0.64 -5.18 -0.51
N GLU A 55 -1.18 -5.99 0.40
CA GLU A 55 -1.71 -7.32 0.06
C GLU A 55 -2.80 -7.27 -1.04
N SER A 56 -3.63 -6.23 -1.05
CA SER A 56 -4.67 -6.02 -2.06
C SER A 56 -4.14 -6.05 -3.50
N THR A 57 -2.86 -5.73 -3.73
CA THR A 57 -2.22 -5.78 -5.06
C THR A 57 -2.14 -7.19 -5.64
N LYS A 58 -2.21 -8.24 -4.82
CA LYS A 58 -2.29 -9.64 -5.30
C LYS A 58 -3.47 -9.84 -6.26
N GLN A 59 -4.56 -9.07 -6.12
CA GLN A 59 -5.73 -9.16 -7.00
C GLN A 59 -5.42 -8.81 -8.46
N LEU A 60 -4.34 -8.07 -8.73
CA LEU A 60 -3.94 -7.67 -10.08
C LEU A 60 -3.35 -8.82 -10.92
N GLN A 61 -2.91 -9.91 -10.29
CA GLN A 61 -2.44 -11.13 -10.97
C GLN A 61 -1.45 -10.88 -12.13
N ILE A 62 -0.47 -10.00 -11.92
CA ILE A 62 0.54 -9.67 -12.93
C ILE A 62 1.42 -10.91 -13.22
N GLN A 63 1.42 -11.34 -14.49
CA GLN A 63 2.23 -12.48 -14.92
C GLN A 63 3.73 -12.22 -14.68
N GLY A 64 4.44 -13.26 -14.23
CA GLY A 64 5.87 -13.18 -13.93
C GLY A 64 6.20 -12.54 -12.58
N VAL A 65 5.20 -12.12 -11.79
CA VAL A 65 5.42 -11.61 -10.42
C VAL A 65 5.12 -12.69 -9.39
N ALA A 66 6.11 -12.96 -8.53
CA ALA A 66 5.94 -13.82 -7.38
C ALA A 66 5.67 -12.99 -6.12
N TYR A 67 4.45 -13.06 -5.58
CA TYR A 67 4.13 -12.43 -4.30
C TYR A 67 4.63 -13.29 -3.14
N ARG A 68 5.21 -12.64 -2.13
CA ARG A 68 5.71 -13.28 -0.90
C ARG A 68 5.24 -12.48 0.30
N SER A 69 4.59 -13.15 1.24
CA SER A 69 4.20 -12.53 2.50
C SER A 69 5.43 -12.28 3.38
N LEU A 70 5.44 -11.16 4.09
CA LEU A 70 6.46 -10.86 5.09
C LEU A 70 6.17 -11.63 6.38
N LYS A 71 7.22 -11.94 7.14
CA LYS A 71 7.07 -12.46 8.50
C LYS A 71 6.72 -11.33 9.45
N ALA A 72 5.90 -11.62 10.46
CA ALA A 72 5.54 -10.66 11.50
C ALA A 72 6.78 -10.06 12.20
N PRO A 73 6.72 -8.79 12.65
CA PRO A 73 5.62 -7.85 12.40
C PRO A 73 5.60 -7.39 10.93
N VAL A 74 4.39 -7.30 10.35
CA VAL A 74 4.19 -6.87 8.95
C VAL A 74 3.91 -5.36 8.94
N PRO A 75 4.66 -4.56 8.16
CA PRO A 75 4.39 -3.14 8.03
C PRO A 75 3.04 -2.91 7.36
N THR A 76 2.23 -2.02 7.91
CA THR A 76 0.92 -1.65 7.37
C THR A 76 0.94 -0.23 6.84
N VAL A 77 0.05 0.05 5.87
CA VAL A 77 -0.20 1.39 5.36
C VAL A 77 -1.71 1.64 5.40
N GLY A 78 -2.10 2.76 5.99
CA GLY A 78 -3.51 3.11 6.13
C GLY A 78 -4.11 3.59 4.81
N LEU A 79 -5.38 3.22 4.57
CA LEU A 79 -6.23 3.83 3.55
C LEU A 79 -7.21 4.78 4.23
N GLY A 80 -7.25 6.04 3.78
CA GLY A 80 -8.09 7.08 4.37
C GLY A 80 -9.09 7.67 3.39
N LEU A 81 -10.23 8.14 3.93
CA LEU A 81 -11.22 8.94 3.21
C LEU A 81 -11.15 10.40 3.67
N ALA A 82 -11.04 11.34 2.73
CA ALA A 82 -11.06 12.76 3.00
C ALA A 82 -12.19 13.46 2.22
N TYR A 83 -12.92 14.33 2.90
CA TYR A 83 -13.95 15.19 2.30
C TYR A 83 -13.99 16.55 3.00
N LYS A 84 -14.60 17.56 2.37
CA LYS A 84 -14.69 18.91 2.91
C LYS A 84 -15.42 18.90 4.26
N ARG A 85 -14.76 19.45 5.29
CA ARG A 85 -15.35 19.57 6.63
C ARG A 85 -16.54 20.53 6.66
N HIS A 86 -16.48 21.60 5.87
CA HIS A 86 -17.52 22.62 5.81
C HIS A 86 -18.31 22.48 4.52
N ALA A 87 -19.62 22.27 4.64
CA ALA A 87 -20.55 21.95 3.56
C ALA A 87 -20.20 20.66 2.76
N PRO A 88 -20.06 19.49 3.43
CA PRO A 88 -20.01 18.23 2.71
C PRO A 88 -21.32 18.00 1.94
N SER A 89 -21.25 17.44 0.73
CA SER A 89 -22.45 17.00 0.02
C SER A 89 -23.06 15.80 0.75
N GLN A 90 -24.37 15.61 0.62
CA GLN A 90 -25.04 14.43 1.18
C GLN A 90 -24.43 13.12 0.66
N MET A 91 -23.97 13.10 -0.59
CA MET A 91 -23.25 11.95 -1.17
C MET A 91 -21.94 11.65 -0.42
N ALA A 92 -21.16 12.68 -0.08
CA ALA A 92 -19.91 12.49 0.66
C ALA A 92 -20.16 11.95 2.07
N ILE A 93 -21.19 12.46 2.76
CA ILE A 93 -21.61 11.94 4.08
C ILE A 93 -22.04 10.48 3.95
N ASN A 94 -22.93 10.17 3.01
CA ASN A 94 -23.45 8.81 2.82
C ASN A 94 -22.32 7.82 2.51
N PHE A 95 -21.39 8.19 1.63
CA PHE A 95 -20.24 7.36 1.31
C PHE A 95 -19.32 7.18 2.53
N ALA A 96 -19.06 8.24 3.30
CA ALA A 96 -18.27 8.14 4.52
C ALA A 96 -18.91 7.21 5.55
N SER A 97 -20.23 7.24 5.71
CA SER A 97 -20.95 6.32 6.59
C SER A 97 -20.78 4.86 6.14
N VAL A 98 -20.90 4.58 4.83
CA VAL A 98 -20.68 3.22 4.29
C VAL A 98 -19.25 2.75 4.55
N VAL A 99 -18.26 3.62 4.33
CA VAL A 99 -16.84 3.30 4.58
C VAL A 99 -16.60 3.06 6.08
N GLN A 100 -17.16 3.87 6.98
CA GLN A 100 -17.03 3.67 8.42
C GLN A 100 -17.57 2.31 8.87
N VAL A 101 -18.76 1.93 8.38
CA VAL A 101 -19.33 0.61 8.66
C VAL A 101 -18.44 -0.51 8.13
N ALA A 102 -17.90 -0.38 6.92
CA ALA A 102 -16.98 -1.38 6.35
C ALA A 102 -15.67 -1.50 7.17
N CYS A 103 -15.13 -0.39 7.65
CA CYS A 103 -13.92 -0.38 8.49
C CYS A 103 -14.14 -1.02 9.86
N HIS A 104 -15.31 -0.84 10.49
CA HIS A 104 -15.63 -1.49 11.77
C HIS A 104 -15.65 -3.03 11.66
N HIS A 105 -16.25 -3.56 10.60
CA HIS A 105 -16.26 -5.02 10.37
C HIS A 105 -14.87 -5.57 10.02
N ALA A 106 -14.02 -4.79 9.35
CA ALA A 106 -12.66 -5.23 9.02
C ALA A 106 -11.80 -5.42 10.28
N ASN A 107 -11.94 -4.54 11.28
CA ASN A 107 -11.19 -4.65 12.54
C ASN A 107 -11.59 -5.87 13.40
N GLU A 108 -12.81 -6.39 13.28
CA GLU A 108 -13.25 -7.59 14.01
C GLU A 108 -12.69 -8.89 13.42
N ILE A 109 -12.30 -8.88 12.15
CA ILE A 109 -11.74 -10.05 11.44
C ILE A 109 -10.24 -10.19 11.73
N ASP A 110 -9.51 -9.08 11.87
CA ASP A 110 -8.07 -9.05 12.17
C ASP A 110 -7.73 -9.47 13.62
N GLU A 111 -8.70 -9.56 14.55
CA GLU A 111 -8.49 -10.01 15.95
C GLU A 111 -8.56 -11.55 16.12
N ILE A 112 -8.87 -12.31 15.06
CA ILE A 112 -9.07 -13.77 15.14
C ILE A 112 -7.86 -14.58 14.61
N ASP A 113 -6.85 -13.95 14.00
CA ASP A 113 -5.62 -14.59 13.49
C ASP A 113 -4.33 -14.27 14.30
#